data_AF-A0A7K2TX45-F1
#
_entry.id   AF-A0A7K2TX45-F1
#
_cell.length_a   1.000
_cell.length_b   1.000
_cell.length_c   1.000
_cell.angle_alpha   90.00
_cell.angle_beta   90.00
_cell.angle_gamma   90.00
#
_symmetry.space_group_name_H-M   'P 1'
#
loop_
_entity.id
_entity.type
_entity.pdbx_description
1 polymer ?
#
loop_
_entity_poly.entity_id
_entity_poly.type
_entity_poly.pdbx_seq_one_letter_code
_entity_poly.pdbx_strand_id
1 'polypeptide(L)' 'MELPPVTRPKPLVWTPERIEHWKRTGEKPGPVMVWTPELTGRFLDFVKDDWLYELWHSFIFLGPRRGEMAALP' A
#
# COMPACT_ATOMS: atom_id res chain seq x y z
N MET A 1 15.71 18.85 20.95
CA MET A 1 15.32 19.49 19.69
C MET A 1 13.94 18.99 19.35
N GLU A 2 12.93 19.85 19.31
CA GLU A 2 11.56 19.44 18.94
C GLU A 2 11.41 19.45 17.42
N LEU A 3 10.78 18.42 16.88
CA LEU A 3 10.48 18.33 15.45
C LEU A 3 9.26 19.20 15.12
N PRO A 4 9.24 19.87 13.96
CA PRO A 4 8.08 20.63 13.53
C PRO A 4 6.86 19.71 13.37
N PRO A 5 5.65 20.21 13.65
CA PRO A 5 4.43 19.43 13.52
C PRO A 5 4.20 19.00 12.06
N VAL A 6 3.97 17.70 11.84
CA VAL A 6 3.65 17.14 10.52
C VAL A 6 2.14 16.96 10.41
N THR A 7 1.53 17.55 9.39
CA THR A 7 0.14 17.26 9.04
C THR A 7 0.05 15.90 8.39
N ARG A 8 -0.68 14.96 9.00
CA ARG A 8 -0.92 13.64 8.41
C ARG A 8 -1.78 13.81 7.15
N PRO A 9 -1.32 13.36 5.97
CA PRO A 9 -2.13 13.43 4.76
C PRO A 9 -3.40 12.58 4.91
N LYS A 10 -4.52 13.05 4.36
CA LYS A 10 -5.74 12.26 4.28
C LYS A 10 -5.55 11.19 3.20
N PRO A 11 -5.73 9.90 3.52
CA PRO A 11 -5.62 8.84 2.52
C PRO A 11 -6.75 8.94 1.50
N LEU A 12 -6.45 8.64 0.24
CA LEU A 12 -7.43 8.48 -0.83
C LEU A 12 -7.43 7.03 -1.32
N VAL A 13 -8.59 6.50 -1.69
CA VAL A 13 -8.71 5.14 -2.24
C VAL A 13 -8.53 5.16 -3.76
N TRP A 14 -7.91 4.12 -4.29
CA TRP A 14 -7.85 3.86 -5.74
C TRP A 14 -9.21 3.39 -6.28
N THR A 15 -10.07 4.34 -6.66
CA THR A 15 -11.29 4.06 -7.43
C THR A 15 -10.95 3.77 -8.90
N PRO A 16 -11.83 3.08 -9.66
CA PRO A 16 -11.61 2.85 -11.09
C PRO A 16 -11.28 4.14 -11.85
N GLU A 17 -12.02 5.22 -11.62
CA GLU A 17 -11.79 6.51 -12.28
C GLU A 17 -10.41 7.10 -11.97
N ARG A 18 -9.93 6.95 -10.73
CA ARG A 18 -8.59 7.42 -10.32
C ARG A 18 -7.49 6.57 -10.94
N ILE A 19 -7.69 5.26 -11.05
CA ILE A 19 -6.75 4.35 -11.71
C ILE A 19 -6.64 4.72 -13.19
N GLU A 20 -7.76 4.92 -13.88
CA GLU A 20 -7.76 5.28 -15.30
C GLU A 20 -7.15 6.65 -15.54
N HIS A 21 -7.44 7.63 -14.67
CA HIS A 21 -6.77 8.93 -14.70
C HIS A 21 -5.25 8.76 -14.55
N TRP A 22 -4.79 8.04 -13.53
CA TRP A 22 -3.37 7.80 -13.28
C TRP A 22 -2.67 7.07 -14.42
N LYS A 23 -3.29 6.04 -15.02
CA LYS A 23 -2.72 5.34 -16.17
C LYS A 23 -2.54 6.26 -17.39
N ARG A 24 -3.47 7.20 -17.57
CA ARG A 24 -3.45 8.14 -18.71
C ARG A 24 -2.44 9.26 -18.51
N THR A 25 -2.30 9.80 -17.29
CA THR A 25 -1.52 11.03 -17.04
C THR A 25 -0.22 10.79 -16.28
N GLY A 26 -0.09 9.64 -15.59
CA GLY A 26 0.98 9.37 -14.63
C GLY A 26 0.80 10.09 -13.29
N GLU A 27 -0.20 10.96 -13.15
CA GLU A 27 -0.43 11.79 -11.96
C GLU A 27 -1.13 10.98 -10.87
N LYS A 28 -0.55 10.97 -9.66
CA LYS A 28 -1.14 10.33 -8.48
C LYS A 28 -2.08 11.32 -7.79
N PRO A 29 -3.35 10.96 -7.51
CA PRO A 29 -4.33 11.90 -6.94
C PRO A 29 -3.98 12.46 -5.55
N GLY A 30 -3.19 11.73 -4.77
CA GLY A 30 -2.77 12.15 -3.45
C GLY A 30 -1.45 11.51 -3.03
N PRO A 31 -0.82 12.06 -1.98
CA PRO A 31 0.46 11.56 -1.49
C PRO A 31 0.35 10.18 -0.82
N VAL A 32 -0.84 9.82 -0.34
CA VAL A 32 -1.15 8.50 0.23
C VAL A 32 -2.36 7.93 -0.48
N MET A 33 -2.14 6.83 -1.20
CA MET A 33 -3.17 6.11 -1.92
C MET A 33 -3.34 4.72 -1.33
N VAL A 34 -4.58 4.32 -1.07
CA VAL A 34 -4.94 3.06 -0.42
C VAL A 34 -5.61 2.14 -1.44
N TRP A 35 -5.19 0.88 -1.49
CA TRP A 35 -5.81 -0.14 -2.32
C TRP A 35 -7.19 -0.53 -1.80
N THR A 36 -8.09 -0.85 -2.73
CA THR A 36 -9.35 -1.53 -2.41
C THR A 36 -9.07 -3.01 -2.13
N PRO A 37 -9.98 -3.73 -1.47
CA PRO A 37 -9.86 -5.19 -1.31
C PRO A 37 -9.63 -5.93 -2.64
N GLU A 38 -10.29 -5.50 -3.73
CA GLU A 38 -10.13 -6.12 -5.05
C GLU A 38 -8.74 -5.90 -5.64
N LEU A 39 -8.14 -4.72 -5.44
CA LEU A 39 -6.77 -4.46 -5.86
C LEU A 39 -5.77 -5.27 -5.03
N THR A 40 -6.00 -5.36 -3.72
CA THR A 40 -5.19 -6.20 -2.83
C THR A 40 -5.29 -7.67 -3.23
N GLY A 41 -6.50 -8.16 -3.57
CA GLY A 41 -6.71 -9.51 -4.09
C GLY A 41 -5.95 -9.77 -5.39
N ARG A 42 -6.03 -8.85 -6.36
CA ARG A 42 -5.26 -8.94 -7.61
C ARG A 42 -3.75 -8.96 -7.38
N PHE A 43 -3.26 -8.23 -6.39
CA PHE A 43 -1.86 -8.29 -6.01
C PHE A 43 -1.50 -9.66 -5.42
N LEU A 44 -2.32 -10.21 -4.53
CA LEU A 44 -2.11 -11.56 -3.98
C LEU A 44 -2.17 -12.64 -5.07
N ASP A 45 -3.10 -12.54 -6.02
CA ASP A 45 -3.15 -13.43 -7.20
C ASP A 45 -1.87 -13.35 -8.04
N PHE A 46 -1.30 -12.14 -8.17
CA PHE A 46 -0.07 -11.90 -8.91
C PHE A 46 1.15 -12.49 -8.20
N VAL A 47 1.24 -12.42 -6.86
CA VAL A 47 2.37 -12.93 -6.09
C VAL A 47 2.20 -14.37 -5.58
N LYS A 48 1.14 -15.09 -5.99
CA LYS A 48 0.81 -16.41 -5.44
C LYS A 48 1.93 -17.46 -5.52
N ASP A 49 2.78 -17.36 -6.55
CA ASP A 49 3.89 -18.29 -6.80
C ASP A 49 5.25 -17.68 -6.36
N ASP A 50 5.23 -16.49 -5.75
CA ASP A 50 6.42 -15.83 -5.23
C ASP A 50 6.86 -16.50 -3.91
N TRP A 51 8.17 -16.72 -3.76
CA TRP A 51 8.74 -17.32 -2.56
C TRP A 51 8.48 -16.52 -1.27
N LEU A 52 8.11 -15.24 -1.38
CA LEU A 52 7.70 -14.37 -0.27
C LEU A 52 6.18 -14.26 -0.12
N TYR A 53 5.38 -15.11 -0.75
CA TYR A 53 3.91 -15.04 -0.67
C TYR A 53 3.39 -14.93 0.77
N GLU A 54 3.88 -15.78 1.68
CA GLU A 54 3.49 -15.76 3.10
C GLU A 54 3.81 -14.42 3.79
N LEU A 55 4.92 -13.78 3.38
CA LEU A 55 5.31 -12.46 3.88
C LEU A 55 4.29 -11.41 3.44
N TRP A 56 3.98 -11.37 2.14
CA TRP A 56 3.00 -10.43 1.57
C TRP A 56 1.61 -10.63 2.17
N HIS A 57 1.18 -11.88 2.32
CA HIS A 57 -0.09 -12.25 2.93
C HIS A 57 -0.15 -11.77 4.39
N SER A 58 0.92 -11.99 5.16
CA SER A 58 1.00 -11.54 6.56
C SER A 58 0.97 -10.01 6.69
N PHE A 59 1.65 -9.27 5.82
CA PHE A 59 1.61 -7.79 5.83
C PHE A 59 0.19 -7.25 5.65
N ILE A 60 -0.58 -7.87 4.75
CA ILE A 60 -1.93 -7.43 4.40
C ILE A 60 -2.92 -7.70 5.54
N PHE A 61 -2.89 -8.89 6.14
CA PHE A 61 -3.91 -9.30 7.12
C PHE A 61 -3.56 -8.98 8.57
N LEU A 62 -2.28 -8.88 8.92
CA LEU A 62 -1.84 -8.66 10.30
C LEU A 62 -1.37 -7.21 10.55
N GLY A 63 -1.12 -6.44 9.49
CA GLY A 63 -0.65 -5.06 9.58
C GLY A 63 0.67 -4.82 10.34
N PRO A 64 1.66 -5.74 10.36
CA PRO A 64 2.92 -5.51 11.04
C PRO A 64 3.70 -4.40 10.36
N ARG A 65 4.47 -3.63 11.14
CA ARG A 65 5.39 -2.65 10.59
C ARG A 65 6.57 -3.37 9.93
N ARG A 66 7.21 -2.70 8.96
CA ARG A 66 8.38 -3.24 8.25
C ARG A 66 9.47 -3.76 9.22
N GLY A 67 9.73 -3.04 10.31
CA GLY A 67 10.73 -3.44 11.31
C GLY A 67 10.35 -4.72 12.07
N GLU A 68 9.06 -4.92 12.35
CA GLU A 68 8.54 -6.10 13.05
C GLU A 68 8.72 -7.37 12.19
N MET A 69 8.52 -7.27 10.87
CA MET A 69 8.70 -8.40 9.95
C MET A 69 10.15 -8.67 9.57
N ALA A 70 10.98 -7.63 9.50
CA ALA A 70 12.38 -7.76 9.09
C ALA A 70 13.31 -8.18 10.25
N ALA A 71 12.78 -8.39 11.46
CA ALA A 71 13.54 -8.67 12.69
C ALA A 71 14.73 -7.70 12.88
N LEU A 72 14.54 -6.44 12.47
CA LEU A 72 15.58 -5.42 12.58
C LEU A 72 15.69 -4.99 14.07
N PRO A 73 16.90 -4.94 14.64
CA PRO A 73 17.12 -4.51 16.03
C PRO A 73 16.73 -3.04 16.26
#